data_AF-D8PNY9-F1
#
_entry.id   AF-D8PNY9-F1
#
_cell.length_a   1.000
_cell.length_b   1.000
_cell.length_c   1.000
_cell.angle_alpha   90.00
_cell.angle_beta   90.00
_cell.angle_gamma   90.00
#
_symmetry.space_group_name_H-M   'P 1'
#
loop_
_entity.id
_entity.type
_entity.pdbx_description
1 polymer ?
#
loop_
_entity_poly.entity_id
_entity_poly.type
_entity_poly.pdbx_seq_one_letter_code
_entity_poly.pdbx_strand_id
1 'polypeptide(L)'
;MMDKFLSPQSFEARSFMRDRTTFDAGSDFVDEASIAGYAAYAAFDRYLRGNDIFILPNSRASLEHMLRRYAADAVHNAISANRAHLQPGGYSRICHQAEESIRSVLNKDDNVAVLLGLHNQQKRTGGQDHPEEHHSRSIVSN
;
A
#
# COMPACT_ATOMS: atom_id res chain seq x y z
N MET A 1 -6.03 7.21 8.93
CA MET A 1 -6.38 7.09 7.48
C MET A 1 -6.54 5.63 7.09
N MET A 2 -5.68 4.73 7.58
CA MET A 2 -5.81 3.29 7.37
C MET A 2 -7.07 2.68 8.02
N ASP A 3 -7.51 3.22 9.16
CA ASP A 3 -8.65 2.76 9.96
C ASP A 3 -10.00 2.80 9.21
N LYS A 4 -10.07 3.57 8.11
CA LYS A 4 -11.23 3.64 7.22
C LYS A 4 -11.37 2.39 6.35
N PHE A 5 -10.25 1.80 5.96
CA PHE A 5 -10.19 0.70 5.00
C PHE A 5 -10.02 -0.65 5.68
N LEU A 6 -9.20 -0.69 6.73
CA LEU A 6 -9.02 -1.87 7.59
C LEU A 6 -9.23 -1.43 9.03
N SER A 7 -10.12 -2.12 9.74
CA SER A 7 -10.29 -1.87 11.18
C SER A 7 -8.97 -2.13 11.90
N PRO A 8 -8.58 -1.34 12.91
CA PRO A 8 -7.40 -1.62 13.74
C PRO A 8 -7.42 -3.01 14.39
N GLN A 9 -8.61 -3.58 14.54
CA GLN A 9 -8.83 -4.92 15.11
C GLN A 9 -8.98 -6.00 14.04
N SER A 10 -8.88 -5.67 12.75
CA SER A 10 -9.00 -6.64 11.67
C SER A 10 -7.86 -7.66 11.74
N PHE A 11 -8.06 -8.80 11.09
CA PHE A 11 -7.02 -9.82 11.03
C PHE A 11 -5.75 -9.26 10.37
N GLU A 12 -5.89 -8.51 9.28
CA GLU A 12 -4.81 -7.85 8.55
C GLU A 12 -4.02 -6.87 9.44
N ALA A 13 -4.71 -6.03 10.20
CA ALA A 13 -4.06 -5.07 11.09
C ALA A 13 -3.25 -5.78 12.19
N ARG A 14 -3.82 -6.83 12.80
CA ARG A 14 -3.12 -7.64 13.81
C ARG A 14 -1.92 -8.37 13.22
N SER A 15 -2.05 -8.90 12.00
CA SER A 15 -0.96 -9.55 11.28
C SER A 15 0.16 -8.58 10.91
N PHE A 16 -0.18 -7.32 10.60
CA PHE A 16 0.81 -6.27 10.33
C PHE A 16 1.57 -5.81 11.59
N MET A 17 0.87 -5.75 12.73
CA MET A 17 1.49 -5.40 14.02
C MET A 17 2.34 -6.53 14.60
N ARG A 18 2.16 -7.76 14.12
CA ARG A 18 3.06 -8.87 14.43
C ARG A 18 4.45 -8.52 13.88
N ASP A 19 5.47 -8.60 14.72
CA ASP A 19 6.81 -8.19 14.31
C ASP A 19 7.24 -9.02 13.09
N ARG A 20 7.91 -8.35 12.15
CA ARG A 20 8.20 -8.84 10.80
C ARG A 20 9.09 -10.09 10.81
N THR A 21 9.69 -10.35 11.97
CA THR A 21 10.60 -11.46 12.33
C THR A 21 9.91 -12.61 13.07
N THR A 22 8.64 -12.45 13.48
CA THR A 22 7.93 -13.41 14.36
C THR A 22 7.09 -14.42 13.60
N PHE A 23 7.16 -14.46 12.26
CA PHE A 23 6.53 -15.55 11.51
C PHE A 23 7.26 -16.89 11.74
N ASP A 24 8.47 -16.84 12.32
CA ASP A 24 9.29 -17.95 12.81
C ASP A 24 9.14 -18.14 14.34
N ALA A 25 7.92 -18.37 14.82
CA ALA A 25 7.66 -18.61 16.24
C ALA A 25 7.65 -20.12 16.57
N GLY A 26 8.73 -20.83 16.25
CA GLY A 26 9.02 -22.17 16.79
C GLY A 26 8.11 -23.32 16.33
N SER A 27 7.27 -23.11 15.31
CA SER A 27 6.57 -24.19 14.60
C SER A 27 7.26 -24.48 13.27
N ASP A 28 7.40 -25.76 12.89
CA ASP A 28 8.00 -26.19 11.60
C ASP A 28 7.30 -25.59 10.35
N PHE A 29 6.16 -24.91 10.54
CA PHE A 29 5.36 -24.31 9.50
C PHE A 29 5.06 -22.85 9.81
N VAL A 30 5.08 -22.07 8.75
CA VAL A 30 4.81 -20.63 8.75
C VAL A 30 3.30 -20.41 8.62
N ASP A 31 2.75 -19.49 9.39
CA ASP A 31 1.35 -19.10 9.31
C ASP A 31 1.08 -18.30 8.03
N GLU A 32 0.76 -19.02 6.94
CA GLU A 32 0.45 -18.48 5.61
C GLU A 32 -0.63 -17.39 5.67
N ALA A 33 -1.67 -17.57 6.49
CA ALA A 33 -2.73 -16.60 6.64
C ALA A 33 -2.22 -15.29 7.26
N SER A 34 -1.37 -15.38 8.29
CA SER A 34 -0.77 -14.18 8.88
C SER A 34 0.10 -13.41 7.88
N ILE A 35 0.86 -14.09 7.02
CA ILE A 35 1.64 -13.41 5.96
C ILE A 35 0.70 -12.74 4.96
N ALA A 36 -0.40 -13.40 4.57
CA ALA A 36 -1.37 -12.82 3.65
C ALA A 36 -2.02 -11.55 4.22
N GLY A 37 -2.40 -11.59 5.51
CA GLY A 37 -2.95 -10.43 6.22
C GLY A 37 -1.96 -9.28 6.34
N TYR A 38 -0.71 -9.58 6.71
CA TYR A 38 0.40 -8.61 6.72
C TYR A 38 0.57 -7.96 5.33
N ALA A 39 0.59 -8.77 4.27
CA ALA A 39 0.83 -8.29 2.91
C ALA A 39 -0.30 -7.40 2.39
N ALA A 40 -1.56 -7.76 2.66
CA ALA A 40 -2.71 -6.93 2.31
C ALA A 40 -2.64 -5.57 3.02
N TYR A 41 -2.36 -5.55 4.33
CA TYR A 41 -2.20 -4.32 5.09
C TYR A 41 -1.03 -3.48 4.57
N ALA A 42 0.14 -4.10 4.36
CA ALA A 42 1.33 -3.41 3.85
C ALA A 42 1.11 -2.79 2.47
N ALA A 43 0.35 -3.45 1.59
CA ALA A 43 0.00 -2.91 0.28
C ALA A 43 -0.83 -1.63 0.38
N PHE A 44 -1.86 -1.63 1.24
CA PHE A 44 -2.68 -0.45 1.49
C PHE A 44 -1.89 0.65 2.22
N ASP A 45 -1.07 0.34 3.23
CA ASP A 45 -0.24 1.34 3.91
C ASP A 45 0.74 2.01 2.93
N ARG A 46 1.39 1.23 2.06
CA ARG A 46 2.27 1.76 1.01
C ARG A 46 1.51 2.68 0.04
N TYR A 47 0.33 2.25 -0.40
CA TYR A 47 -0.52 3.06 -1.28
C TYR A 47 -0.95 4.36 -0.59
N LEU A 48 -1.50 4.30 0.63
CA LEU A 48 -1.98 5.47 1.36
C LEU A 48 -0.89 6.51 1.64
N ARG A 49 0.36 6.07 1.85
CA ARG A 49 1.51 6.96 2.01
C ARG A 49 1.98 7.60 0.71
N GLY A 50 1.53 7.10 -0.44
CA GLY A 50 1.97 7.56 -1.76
C GLY A 50 3.37 7.07 -2.13
N ASN A 51 3.88 6.01 -1.48
CA ASN A 51 5.22 5.50 -1.73
C ASN A 51 5.28 4.79 -3.09
N ASP A 52 6.26 5.15 -3.92
CA ASP A 52 6.55 4.50 -5.21
C ASP A 52 5.39 4.54 -6.23
N ILE A 53 4.51 5.54 -6.13
CA ILE A 53 3.41 5.75 -7.09
C ILE A 53 3.86 6.71 -8.19
N PHE A 54 4.41 6.16 -9.27
CA PHE A 54 4.79 6.93 -10.45
C PHE A 54 3.63 7.09 -11.44
N ILE A 55 2.72 6.12 -11.47
CA ILE A 55 1.53 6.10 -12.33
C ILE A 55 0.32 5.96 -11.41
N LEU A 56 -0.59 6.93 -11.49
CA LEU A 56 -1.80 6.90 -10.67
C LEU A 56 -2.83 5.93 -11.27
N PRO A 57 -3.43 5.05 -10.45
CA PRO A 57 -4.55 4.26 -10.92
C PRO A 57 -5.73 5.20 -11.22
N ASN A 58 -6.38 4.96 -12.35
CA ASN A 58 -7.52 5.75 -12.84
C ASN A 58 -8.82 4.93 -12.87
N SER A 59 -8.74 3.64 -12.53
CA SER A 59 -9.86 2.72 -12.51
C SER A 59 -9.69 1.73 -11.37
N ARG A 60 -10.80 1.09 -10.99
CA ARG A 60 -10.78 0.00 -10.01
C ARG A 60 -9.77 -1.08 -10.39
N ALA A 61 -9.74 -1.49 -11.65
CA ALA A 61 -8.88 -2.57 -12.12
C ALA A 61 -7.38 -2.21 -12.01
N SER A 62 -7.00 -0.97 -12.34
CA SER A 62 -5.62 -0.51 -12.19
C SER A 62 -5.21 -0.35 -10.73
N LEU A 63 -6.13 0.13 -9.87
CA LEU A 63 -5.92 0.18 -8.43
C LEU A 63 -5.72 -1.21 -7.83
N GLU A 64 -6.60 -2.16 -8.17
CA GLU A 64 -6.51 -3.53 -7.71
C GLU A 64 -5.19 -4.16 -8.18
N HIS A 65 -4.84 -4.03 -9.46
CA HIS A 65 -3.57 -4.55 -9.98
C HIS A 65 -2.34 -4.00 -9.24
N MET A 66 -2.33 -2.70 -8.94
CA MET A 66 -1.26 -2.07 -8.18
C MET A 66 -1.15 -2.62 -6.75
N LEU A 67 -2.27 -2.70 -6.04
CA LEU A 67 -2.31 -3.24 -4.68
C LEU A 67 -1.88 -4.71 -4.64
N ARG A 68 -2.28 -5.54 -5.62
CA ARG A 68 -1.82 -6.93 -5.73
C ARG A 68 -0.32 -7.03 -5.92
N ARG A 69 0.27 -6.16 -6.75
CA ARG A 69 1.72 -6.09 -6.93
C ARG A 69 2.43 -5.73 -5.63
N TYR A 70 1.95 -4.72 -4.90
CA TYR A 70 2.52 -4.35 -3.61
C TYR A 70 2.38 -5.46 -2.56
N ALA A 71 1.26 -6.19 -2.56
CA ALA A 71 1.08 -7.33 -1.69
C ALA A 71 2.06 -8.46 -2.03
N ALA A 72 2.23 -8.81 -3.30
CA ALA A 72 3.21 -9.81 -3.74
C ALA A 72 4.65 -9.44 -3.30
N ASP A 73 5.05 -8.16 -3.45
CA ASP A 73 6.34 -7.68 -2.95
C ASP A 73 6.45 -7.84 -1.42
N ALA A 74 5.37 -7.54 -0.69
CA ALA A 74 5.33 -7.68 0.76
C ALA A 74 5.44 -9.15 1.21
N VAL A 75 4.76 -10.07 0.50
CA VAL A 75 4.87 -11.52 0.70
C VAL A 75 6.31 -11.99 0.47
N HIS A 76 6.92 -11.58 -0.64
CA HIS A 76 8.29 -11.95 -0.99
C HIS A 76 9.28 -11.48 0.08
N ASN A 77 9.11 -10.23 0.55
CA ASN A 77 9.93 -9.67 1.61
C ASN A 77 9.74 -10.39 2.95
N ALA A 78 8.50 -10.77 3.30
CA ALA A 78 8.22 -11.49 4.54
C ALA A 78 8.83 -12.90 4.53
N ILE A 79 8.67 -13.65 3.43
CA ILE A 79 9.24 -14.99 3.28
C ILE A 79 10.77 -14.94 3.36
N SER A 80 11.38 -14.01 2.62
CA SER A 80 12.83 -13.83 2.59
C SER A 80 13.39 -13.45 3.96
N ALA A 81 12.71 -12.57 4.69
CA ALA A 81 13.14 -12.12 6.02
C ALA A 81 13.08 -13.24 7.08
N ASN A 82 12.06 -14.11 7.00
CA ASN A 82 11.84 -15.17 7.99
C ASN A 82 12.46 -16.51 7.59
N ARG A 83 13.07 -16.61 6.39
CA ARG A 83 13.53 -17.88 5.79
C ARG A 83 12.45 -18.97 5.88
N ALA A 84 11.21 -18.54 5.71
CA ALA A 84 10.01 -19.32 5.94
C ALA A 84 9.98 -20.56 5.04
N HIS A 85 9.90 -21.75 5.63
CA HIS A 85 9.65 -22.99 4.89
C HIS A 85 8.17 -23.10 4.54
N LEU A 86 7.84 -22.75 3.29
CA LEU A 86 6.49 -22.88 2.78
C LEU A 86 6.21 -24.30 2.31
N GLN A 87 4.98 -24.75 2.54
CA GLN A 87 4.47 -25.96 1.89
C GLN A 87 4.38 -25.75 0.37
N PRO A 88 4.41 -26.82 -0.44
CA PRO A 88 4.16 -26.72 -1.87
C PRO A 88 2.88 -25.92 -2.17
N GLY A 89 2.99 -24.91 -3.03
CA GLY A 89 1.89 -23.98 -3.35
C GLY A 89 1.59 -22.92 -2.29
N GLY A 90 2.33 -22.86 -1.18
CA GLY A 90 2.10 -21.90 -0.09
C GLY A 90 2.21 -20.46 -0.53
N TYR A 91 3.20 -20.13 -1.37
CA TYR A 91 3.33 -18.79 -1.94
C TYR A 91 2.07 -18.37 -2.70
N SER A 92 1.55 -19.25 -3.56
CA SER A 92 0.34 -18.99 -4.34
C SER A 92 -0.90 -18.84 -3.44
N ARG A 93 -1.02 -19.65 -2.38
CA ARG A 93 -2.12 -19.52 -1.40
C ARG A 93 -2.07 -18.20 -0.64
N ILE A 94 -0.88 -17.81 -0.17
CA ILE A 94 -0.66 -16.52 0.53
C ILE A 94 -1.07 -15.36 -0.38
N CYS A 95 -0.56 -15.34 -1.62
CA CYS A 95 -0.92 -14.32 -2.59
C CYS A 95 -2.43 -14.29 -2.83
N HIS A 96 -3.06 -15.44 -3.07
CA HIS A 96 -4.51 -15.52 -3.27
C HIS A 96 -5.30 -14.95 -2.10
N GLN A 97 -4.95 -15.31 -0.86
CA GLN A 97 -5.61 -14.79 0.34
C GLN A 97 -5.43 -13.27 0.50
N ALA A 98 -4.23 -12.76 0.21
CA ALA A 98 -3.97 -11.33 0.24
C ALA A 98 -4.81 -10.60 -0.82
N GLU A 99 -4.89 -11.16 -2.04
CA GLU A 99 -5.72 -10.63 -3.12
C GLU A 99 -7.22 -10.62 -2.77
N GLU A 100 -7.71 -11.66 -2.09
CA GLU A 100 -9.09 -11.73 -1.60
C GLU A 100 -9.38 -10.65 -0.56
N SER A 101 -8.48 -10.44 0.40
CA SER A 101 -8.61 -9.36 1.39
C SER A 101 -8.64 -7.99 0.71
N ILE A 102 -7.73 -7.74 -0.24
CA ILE A 102 -7.72 -6.50 -1.03
C ILE A 102 -9.05 -6.32 -1.76
N ARG A 103 -9.52 -7.36 -2.46
CA ARG A 103 -10.77 -7.31 -3.22
C ARG A 103 -11.96 -7.06 -2.31
N SER A 104 -11.97 -7.65 -1.11
CA SER A 104 -13.00 -7.42 -0.09
C SER A 104 -13.07 -5.95 0.31
N VAL A 105 -11.92 -5.33 0.61
CA VAL A 105 -11.84 -3.89 0.94
C VAL A 105 -12.29 -3.02 -0.24
N LEU A 106 -11.87 -3.34 -1.47
CA LEU A 106 -12.26 -2.59 -2.67
C LEU A 106 -13.75 -2.77 -3.04
N ASN A 107 -14.37 -3.89 -2.66
CA ASN A 107 -15.79 -4.12 -2.88
C ASN A 107 -16.70 -3.40 -1.88
N LYS A 108 -16.13 -2.88 -0.80
CA LYS A 108 -16.89 -2.31 0.30
C LYS A 108 -17.07 -0.80 0.12
N ASP A 109 -18.33 -0.36 0.19
CA ASP A 109 -18.74 1.05 0.17
C ASP A 109 -18.10 1.82 -1.00
N ASP A 110 -17.74 3.09 -0.77
CA ASP A 110 -17.09 3.96 -1.75
C ASP A 110 -15.55 3.89 -1.70
N ASN A 111 -14.98 2.81 -1.16
CA ASN A 111 -13.52 2.72 -0.93
C ASN A 111 -12.71 2.96 -2.20
N VAL A 112 -13.15 2.44 -3.35
CA VAL A 112 -12.48 2.67 -4.63
C VAL A 112 -12.43 4.15 -4.99
N ALA A 113 -13.56 4.86 -4.88
CA ALA A 113 -13.63 6.27 -5.23
C ALA A 113 -12.71 7.10 -4.31
N VAL A 114 -12.70 6.78 -3.01
CA VAL A 114 -11.83 7.43 -2.02
C VAL A 114 -10.35 7.17 -2.33
N LEU A 115 -9.97 5.91 -2.60
CA LEU A 115 -8.58 5.54 -2.88
C LEU A 115 -8.08 6.14 -4.21
N LEU A 116 -8.91 6.21 -5.24
CA LEU A 116 -8.58 6.89 -6.50
C LEU A 116 -8.48 8.41 -6.32
N GLY A 117 -9.28 8.99 -5.43
CA GLY A 117 -9.25 10.43 -5.13
C GLY A 117 -8.04 10.89 -4.32
N LEU A 118 -7.41 9.98 -3.56
CA LEU A 118 -6.40 10.29 -2.56
C LEU A 118 -5.20 11.07 -3.11
N HIS A 119 -4.55 10.56 -4.15
CA HIS A 119 -3.34 11.16 -4.72
C HIS A 119 -3.62 12.21 -5.81
N ASN A 120 -4.87 12.32 -6.27
CA ASN A 120 -5.29 13.37 -7.19
C ASN A 120 -5.33 14.75 -6.52
N GLN A 121 -5.57 14.81 -5.20
CA GLN A 121 -5.60 16.07 -4.45
C GLN A 121 -4.21 16.64 -4.16
N GLN A 122 -3.20 15.78 -3.94
CA GLN A 122 -1.82 16.23 -3.65
C GLN A 122 -1.18 17.00 -4.83
N LYS A 123 -1.59 16.75 -6.07
CA LYS A 123 -1.13 17.52 -7.24
C LYS A 123 -1.60 18.97 -7.24
N ARG A 124 -2.71 19.29 -6.56
CA ARG A 124 -3.29 20.65 -6.56
C ARG A 124 -2.68 21.58 -5.50
N THR A 125 -2.14 21.03 -4.41
CA THR A 125 -1.55 21.80 -3.32
C THR A 125 -0.05 22.05 -3.45
N GLY A 126 0.62 21.41 -4.41
CA GLY A 126 2.05 21.64 -4.71
C GLY A 126 2.32 22.77 -5.72
N GLY A 127 1.32 23.54 -6.09
CA GLY A 127 1.39 24.57 -7.13
C GLY A 127 0.78 25.91 -6.71
N GLN A 128 1.08 26.40 -5.50
CA GLN A 128 0.78 27.78 -5.11
C GLN A 128 2.05 28.56 -4.77
N ASP A 129 2.27 29.57 -5.62
CA ASP A 129 2.89 30.87 -5.37
C ASP A 129 4.41 30.95 -5.17
N HIS A 130 5.13 30.98 -6.29
CA HIS A 130 6.21 31.95 -6.44
C HIS A 130 5.61 33.22 -7.07
N PRO A 131 5.49 34.33 -6.32
CA PRO A 131 5.17 35.60 -6.94
C PRO A 131 6.39 36.03 -7.79
N GLU A 132 6.13 36.29 -9.07
CA GLU A 132 7.07 36.94 -9.97
C GLU A 132 7.46 38.31 -9.40
N GLU A 133 8.67 38.45 -8.88
CA GLU A 133 9.29 39.76 -8.73
C GLU A 133 9.75 40.26 -10.11
N HIS A 134 8.84 40.95 -10.79
CA HIS A 134 9.17 41.85 -11.90
C HIS A 134 10.06 43.00 -11.40
N HIS A 135 11.37 42.75 -11.33
CA HIS A 135 12.37 43.80 -11.14
C HIS A 135 12.56 44.59 -12.44
N SER A 136 11.68 45.57 -12.65
CA SER A 136 11.86 46.65 -13.62
C SER A 136 13.13 47.43 -13.26
N ARG A 137 14.25 47.13 -13.91
CA ARG A 137 15.46 47.95 -13.84
C ARG A 137 15.25 49.19 -14.69
N SER A 138 14.89 50.30 -14.03
CA SER A 138 14.98 51.65 -14.60
C SER A 138 16.42 51.94 -15.03
N ILE A 139 16.54 52.32 -16.29
CA ILE A 139 17.72 52.93 -16.91
C ILE A 139 17.89 54.32 -16.28
N VAL A 140 19.07 54.61 -15.72
CA VAL A 140 19.53 55.99 -15.53
C VAL A 140 20.93 56.10 -16.13
N SER A 141 20.99 56.80 -17.25
CA SER A 141 22.22 57.37 -17.81
C SER A 141 22.73 58.47 -16.89
N ASN A 142 24.04 58.47 -16.62
CA ASN A 142 24.87 59.67 -16.66
C ASN A 142 26.35 59.31 -16.70
#